data_AF-A0A3S5B392-F1
#
_entry.id   AF-A0A3S5B392-F1
#
_cell.length_a   1.000
_cell.length_b   1.000
_cell.length_c   1.000
_cell.angle_alpha   90.00
_cell.angle_beta   90.00
_cell.angle_gamma   90.00
#
_symmetry.space_group_name_H-M   'P 1'
#
loop_
_entity.id
_entity.type
_entity.pdbx_description
1 polymer ?
#
loop_
_entity_poly.entity_id
_entity_poly.type
_entity_poly.pdbx_seq_one_letter_code
_entity_poly.pdbx_strand_id
1 'polypeptide(L)'
;MNVTAPNLKSLPYTREAVLTLFAPLAQRPWAMLLHSGFAEHPHNRFDILVAEPRTTLTTCGASTEIQQGETRSHSPEDPFVLLQQQLDALNLHPPLNGELPFQGER
;
A
#
# COMPACT_ATOMS: atom_id res chain seq x y z
N MET A 1 -22.50 1.57 11.43
CA MET A 1 -21.12 2.04 11.18
C MET A 1 -20.99 2.20 9.68
N ASN A 2 -20.71 3.42 9.17
CA ASN A 2 -20.63 3.66 7.73
C ASN A 2 -19.26 3.17 7.23
N VAL A 3 -19.28 2.14 6.39
CA VAL A 3 -18.13 1.73 5.58
C VAL A 3 -17.89 2.86 4.58
N THR A 4 -16.77 3.56 4.69
CA THR A 4 -16.43 4.61 3.72
C THR A 4 -15.65 3.95 2.59
N ALA A 5 -16.33 3.71 1.46
CA ALA A 5 -15.66 3.24 0.27
C ALA A 5 -14.61 4.26 -0.21
N PRO A 6 -13.49 3.81 -0.81
CA PRO A 6 -12.49 4.73 -1.35
C PRO A 6 -13.12 5.61 -2.45
N ASN A 7 -12.71 6.87 -2.52
CA ASN A 7 -13.08 7.73 -3.63
C ASN A 7 -12.28 7.29 -4.87
N LEU A 8 -12.99 6.89 -5.93
CA LEU A 8 -12.37 6.42 -7.16
C LEU A 8 -12.32 7.54 -8.19
N LYS A 9 -11.12 7.80 -8.70
CA LYS A 9 -10.88 8.72 -9.81
C LYS A 9 -10.13 8.00 -10.93
N SER A 10 -10.76 7.93 -12.10
CA SER A 10 -10.10 7.42 -13.30
C SER A 10 -9.14 8.47 -13.86
N LEU A 11 -7.96 8.03 -14.27
CA LEU A 11 -6.96 8.83 -14.97
C LEU A 11 -6.83 8.32 -16.41
N PRO A 12 -6.43 9.17 -17.38
CA PRO A 12 -6.10 8.71 -18.72
C PRO A 12 -5.03 7.61 -18.67
N TYR A 13 -5.30 6.47 -19.30
CA TYR A 13 -4.40 5.32 -19.29
C TYR A 13 -3.62 5.20 -20.60
N THR A 14 -2.32 4.96 -20.45
CA THR A 14 -1.41 4.45 -21.49
C THR A 14 -0.58 3.33 -20.88
N ARG A 15 0.06 2.51 -21.72
CA ARG A 15 0.95 1.43 -21.25
C ARG A 15 2.07 1.98 -20.34
N GLU A 16 2.55 3.19 -20.60
CA GLU A 16 3.63 3.85 -19.88
C GLU A 16 3.12 4.75 -18.73
N ALA A 17 1.79 4.85 -18.53
CA ALA A 17 1.20 5.80 -17.58
C ALA A 17 1.71 5.58 -16.15
N VAL A 18 1.79 4.32 -15.69
CA VAL A 18 2.26 4.02 -14.33
C VAL A 18 3.73 4.40 -14.14
N LEU A 19 4.57 4.16 -15.15
CA LEU A 19 5.99 4.51 -15.11
C LEU A 19 6.18 6.03 -15.10
N THR A 20 5.38 6.73 -15.90
CA THR A 20 5.38 8.21 -15.96
C THR A 20 4.97 8.81 -14.62
N LEU A 21 3.94 8.24 -13.96
CA LEU A 21 3.48 8.67 -12.65
C LEU A 21 4.49 8.32 -11.53
N PHE A 22 5.19 7.19 -11.65
CA PHE A 22 6.15 6.74 -10.64
C PHE A 22 7.50 7.44 -10.71
N ALA A 23 7.96 7.83 -11.91
CA ALA A 23 9.26 8.45 -12.13
C ALA A 23 9.61 9.60 -11.13
N PRO A 24 8.72 10.58 -10.87
CA PRO A 24 9.02 11.64 -9.88
C PRO A 24 9.00 11.16 -8.42
N LEU A 25 8.38 10.00 -8.14
CA LEU A 25 8.25 9.43 -6.81
C LEU A 25 9.36 8.42 -6.47
N ALA A 26 10.07 7.90 -7.48
CA ALA A 26 10.99 6.77 -7.33
C ALA A 26 12.11 6.97 -6.28
N GLN A 27 12.50 8.22 -6.01
CA GLN A 27 13.52 8.55 -5.00
C GLN A 27 12.95 8.84 -3.61
N ARG A 28 11.62 8.86 -3.47
CA ARG A 28 10.97 9.14 -2.20
C ARG A 28 10.99 7.86 -1.35
N PRO A 29 11.34 7.95 -0.05
CA PRO A 29 11.19 6.84 0.86
C PRO A 29 9.76 6.27 0.78
N TRP A 30 9.65 4.93 0.79
CA TRP A 30 8.39 4.19 0.76
C TRP A 30 7.55 4.34 -0.52
N ALA A 31 8.07 4.97 -1.57
CA ALA A 31 7.46 4.85 -2.89
C ALA A 31 7.67 3.43 -3.41
N MET A 32 6.58 2.73 -3.69
CA MET A 32 6.61 1.34 -4.17
C MET A 32 5.81 1.21 -5.46
N LEU A 33 6.39 0.47 -6.40
CA LEU A 33 5.77 0.12 -7.67
C LEU A 33 5.79 -1.40 -7.82
N LEU A 34 4.61 -2.00 -7.92
CA LEU A 34 4.42 -3.37 -8.37
C LEU A 34 4.01 -3.32 -9.83
N HIS A 35 4.95 -3.64 -10.72
CA HIS A 35 4.74 -3.60 -12.16
C HIS A 35 4.61 -5.03 -12.71
N SER A 36 3.56 -5.25 -13.49
CA SER A 36 3.22 -6.51 -14.15
C SER A 36 4.17 -6.90 -15.29
N GLY A 37 5.16 -6.04 -15.60
CA GLY A 37 6.24 -6.34 -16.54
C GLY A 37 5.79 -6.46 -17.99
N PHE A 38 4.59 -5.95 -18.32
CA PHE A 38 3.98 -6.00 -19.65
C PHE A 38 3.87 -7.40 -20.26
N ALA A 39 3.97 -8.45 -19.46
CA ALA A 39 3.89 -9.81 -19.97
C ALA A 39 2.45 -10.13 -20.35
N GLU A 40 2.24 -10.59 -21.59
CA GLU A 40 0.94 -11.02 -22.10
C GLU A 40 0.52 -12.34 -21.42
N HIS A 41 0.06 -12.23 -20.18
CA HIS A 41 -0.50 -13.34 -19.41
C HIS A 41 -1.75 -12.85 -18.65
N PRO A 42 -2.83 -13.64 -18.55
CA PRO A 42 -4.06 -13.26 -17.84
C PRO A 42 -3.91 -12.89 -16.36
N HIS A 43 -2.73 -13.12 -15.76
CA HIS A 43 -2.42 -12.78 -14.36
C HIS A 43 -1.62 -11.46 -14.20
N ASN A 44 -1.23 -10.81 -15.30
CA ASN A 44 -0.41 -9.59 -15.32
C ASN A 44 -1.25 -8.36 -15.66
N ARG A 45 -2.43 -8.25 -15.02
CA ARG A 45 -3.46 -7.29 -15.40
C ARG A 45 -3.29 -5.90 -14.75
N PHE A 46 -2.59 -5.82 -13.62
CA PHE A 46 -2.57 -4.62 -12.79
C PHE A 46 -1.14 -4.17 -12.48
N ASP A 47 -0.92 -2.86 -12.59
CA ASP A 47 0.20 -2.19 -11.97
C ASP A 47 -0.29 -1.42 -10.74
N ILE A 48 0.43 -1.52 -9.63
CA ILE A 48 0.07 -0.86 -8.36
C ILE A 48 1.18 0.10 -7.98
N LEU A 49 0.83 1.36 -7.76
CA LEU A 49 1.72 2.40 -7.26
C LEU A 49 1.19 2.89 -5.92
N VAL A 50 2.06 2.90 -4.91
CA VAL A 50 1.78 3.52 -3.61
C VAL A 50 2.95 4.43 -3.20
N ALA A 51 2.63 5.48 -2.48
CA ALA A 51 3.58 6.41 -1.90
C ALA A 51 2.95 7.06 -0.66
N GLU A 52 3.77 7.72 0.17
CA GLU A 52 3.30 8.46 1.35
C GLU A 52 2.48 7.59 2.33
N PRO A 53 3.08 6.52 2.90
CA PRO A 53 2.39 5.69 3.87
C PRO A 53 1.98 6.51 5.11
N ARG A 54 0.82 6.18 5.67
CA ARG A 54 0.34 6.76 6.94
C ARG A 54 1.10 6.21 8.14
N THR A 55 1.42 4.92 8.08
CA THR A 55 2.13 4.15 9.09
C THR A 55 3.19 3.31 8.41
N THR A 56 4.38 3.23 8.99
CA THR A 56 5.46 2.33 8.54
C THR A 56 5.85 1.41 9.69
N LEU A 57 6.17 0.16 9.35
CA LEU A 57 6.71 -0.82 10.29
C LEU A 57 8.07 -1.25 9.77
N THR A 58 9.12 -1.06 10.56
CA THR A 58 10.49 -1.45 10.22
C THR A 58 11.01 -2.42 11.26
N THR A 59 11.21 -3.69 10.87
CA THR A 59 11.73 -4.73 11.78
C THR A 59 13.22 -4.92 11.59
N CYS A 60 13.99 -4.75 12.66
CA CYS A 60 15.43 -4.97 12.71
C CYS A 60 15.76 -5.92 13.86
N GLY A 61 16.10 -7.17 13.54
CA GLY A 61 16.35 -8.21 14.54
C GLY A 61 15.08 -8.50 15.36
N ALA A 62 15.16 -8.32 16.68
CA ALA A 62 14.07 -8.60 17.61
C ALA A 62 13.22 -7.36 17.96
N SER A 63 13.34 -6.26 17.21
CA SER A 63 12.58 -5.04 17.46
C SER A 63 11.93 -4.53 16.17
N THR A 64 10.64 -4.24 16.27
CA THR A 64 9.85 -3.58 15.24
C THR A 64 9.60 -2.14 15.67
N GLU A 65 10.02 -1.21 14.83
CA GLU A 65 9.67 0.19 14.93
C GLU A 65 8.37 0.45 14.18
N ILE A 66 7.44 1.14 14.83
CA ILE A 66 6.18 1.59 14.23
C ILE A 66 6.21 3.12 14.21
N GLN A 67 6.15 3.71 13.03
CA GLN A 67 6.12 5.16 12.87
C GLN A 67 4.82 5.62 12.20
N GLN A 68 4.11 6.52 12.88
CA GLN A 68 2.87 7.17 12.45
C GLN A 68 3.04 8.69 12.52
N GLY A 69 3.32 9.33 11.39
CA GLY A 69 3.72 10.74 11.36
C GLY A 69 4.95 11.00 12.25
N GLU A 70 4.81 11.88 13.23
CA GLU A 70 5.87 12.21 14.21
C GLU A 70 5.93 11.20 15.38
N THR A 71 4.92 10.36 15.55
CA THR A 71 4.87 9.38 16.65
C THR A 71 5.66 8.14 16.26
N ARG A 72 6.54 7.69 17.16
CA ARG A 72 7.38 6.51 16.98
C ARG A 72 7.30 5.63 18.22
N SER A 73 7.13 4.32 18.02
CA SER A 73 7.17 3.32 19.09
C SER A 73 7.99 2.12 18.65
N HIS A 74 8.48 1.36 19.62
CA HIS A 74 9.22 0.12 19.39
C HIS A 74 8.55 -1.01 20.15
N SER A 75 8.40 -2.17 19.51
CA SER A 75 7.88 -3.38 20.15
C SER A 75 8.74 -4.60 19.79
N PRO A 76 8.98 -5.53 20.73
CA PRO A 76 9.61 -6.81 20.46
C PRO A 76 8.60 -7.90 20.04
N GLU A 77 7.32 -7.58 19.92
CA GLU A 77 6.28 -8.52 19.49
C GLU A 77 6.47 -8.98 18.04
N ASP A 78 5.76 -10.06 17.69
CA ASP A 78 5.76 -10.60 16.34
C ASP A 78 5.36 -9.51 15.32
N PRO A 79 6.18 -9.25 14.29
CA PRO A 79 5.93 -8.16 13.34
C PRO A 79 4.64 -8.33 12.53
N PHE A 80 4.17 -9.57 12.30
CA PHE A 80 2.89 -9.81 11.62
C PHE A 80 1.69 -9.56 12.54
N VAL A 81 1.83 -9.81 13.84
CA VAL A 81 0.81 -9.42 14.82
C VAL A 81 0.72 -7.90 14.90
N LEU A 82 1.86 -7.21 14.97
CA LEU A 82 1.91 -5.75 14.97
C LEU A 82 1.30 -5.17 13.68
N LEU A 83 1.62 -5.75 12.51
CA LEU A 83 1.01 -5.37 11.24
C LEU A 83 -0.51 -5.51 11.30
N GLN A 84 -1.03 -6.66 11.74
CA GLN A 84 -2.47 -6.88 11.83
C GLN A 84 -3.14 -5.89 12.79
N GLN A 85 -2.52 -5.57 13.92
CA GLN A 85 -3.04 -4.54 14.84
C GLN A 85 -3.12 -3.16 14.18
N GLN A 86 -2.13 -2.78 13.36
CA GLN A 86 -2.17 -1.51 12.63
C GLN A 86 -3.28 -1.50 11.57
N LEU A 87 -3.45 -2.62 10.86
CA LEU A 87 -4.53 -2.82 9.88
C LEU A 87 -5.92 -2.71 10.53
N ASP A 88 -6.14 -3.45 11.61
CA ASP A 88 -7.41 -3.46 12.36
C ASP A 88 -7.77 -2.06 12.89
N ALA A 89 -6.76 -1.31 13.36
CA ALA A 89 -6.95 0.05 13.88
C ALA A 89 -7.44 1.05 12.82
N LEU A 90 -7.18 0.80 11.53
CA LEU A 90 -7.70 1.63 10.44
C LEU A 90 -9.21 1.43 10.23
N ASN A 91 -9.75 0.27 10.63
CA ASN A 91 -11.17 -0.09 10.50
C ASN A 91 -11.69 0.11 9.06
N LEU A 92 -10.87 -0.27 8.07
CA LEU A 92 -11.17 -0.14 6.65
C LEU A 92 -11.58 -1.49 6.06
N HIS A 93 -12.87 -1.66 5.82
CA HIS A 93 -13.39 -2.92 5.24
C HIS A 93 -14.13 -2.67 3.92
N PRO A 94 -13.44 -2.24 2.86
CA PRO A 94 -14.05 -2.11 1.55
C PRO A 94 -14.48 -3.49 1.02
N PRO A 95 -15.63 -3.57 0.32
CA PRO A 95 -16.07 -4.82 -0.29
C PRO A 95 -15.03 -5.34 -1.29
N LEU A 96 -14.98 -6.67 -1.44
CA LEU A 96 -14.13 -7.30 -2.45
C LEU A 96 -14.49 -6.77 -3.85
N ASN A 97 -13.49 -6.38 -4.62
CA ASN A 97 -13.65 -5.90 -5.98
C ASN A 97 -12.54 -6.51 -6.86
N GLY A 98 -12.92 -7.34 -7.83
CA GLY A 98 -11.96 -7.99 -8.74
C GLY A 98 -11.23 -7.01 -9.67
N GLU A 99 -11.76 -5.79 -9.82
CA GLU A 99 -11.15 -4.72 -10.62
C GLU A 99 -10.17 -3.87 -9.80
N LEU A 100 -10.18 -4.01 -8.47
CA LEU A 100 -9.29 -3.30 -7.54
C LEU A 100 -8.66 -4.33 -6.58
N PRO A 101 -7.61 -5.06 -7.02
CA PRO A 101 -7.01 -6.13 -6.23
C PRO A 101 -6.37 -5.64 -4.93
N PHE A 102 -6.02 -4.35 -4.87
CA PHE A 102 -5.53 -3.66 -3.69
C PHE A 102 -6.34 -2.37 -3.49
N GLN A 103 -6.99 -2.23 -2.34
CA GLN A 103 -7.84 -1.09 -2.00
C GLN A 103 -7.29 -0.31 -0.79
N GLY A 104 -5.96 -0.38 -0.59
CA GLY A 104 -5.27 0.11 0.60
C GLY A 104 -5.14 -0.96 1.69
N GLU A 105 -4.70 -0.51 2.86
CA GLU A 105 -4.58 -1.28 4.10
C GLU A 105 -5.99 -1.70 4.57
N ARG A 106 -6.19 -3.00 4.81
CA ARG A 106 -7.49 -3.64 5.06
C ARG A 106 -7.53 -4.34 6.40
#